data_AF-A0AAD6PWU4-F1
#
_entry.id   AF-A0AAD6PWU4-F1
#
_cell.length_a   1.000
_cell.length_b   1.000
_cell.length_c   1.000
_cell.angle_alpha   90.00
_cell.angle_beta   90.00
_cell.angle_gamma   90.00
#
_symmetry.space_group_name_H-M   'P 1'
#
loop_
_entity.id
_entity.type
_entity.pdbx_description
1 polymer ?
#
loop_
_entity_poly.entity_id
_entity_poly.type
_entity_poly.pdbx_seq_one_letter_code
_entity_poly.pdbx_strand_id
1 'polypeptide(L)'
;MSNLSHEGAIEGSKKLLDNEKDDQLNKEVETRTEKDDCDPVGRILEGFHRFKTTKFDKYPELYRELAEGQSPKFLVFACSDSRVSPSHVLDFQPGEAFMVRNIANLVPAFNQLRYSGVGATIEYAVVTLEVENILVIGHSRCGGIERLMTLPEDGSTANDFVDDWVKIGLPAKAKVKAEFGHLPLPEQIHKYMSNLSHEGAIEGSKKLLDNEKDDQLNKEVEAKIEKDDCDPVGRILDGFHRFKTTRFDKYPELYRELAKGQSPKFLVFACSDSRVSPSHVLDFQPGEAFMVRNIANLVPAFNQLRYSGVGATIEYAVATLEVENILVIGHSRCGGIKRLMTHPEDGSTANDFVDDWVKIGLPAKAKVKAEFGDLPLCEQIHKCEKEAVNLSLINLQTYPYVQERMAEGAIALRGGYFDFVKGCFQLWEVKSTVTPPISTCCK
;
A
#
# COMPACT_ATOMS: atom_id res chain seq x y z
N MET A 1 31.22 -16.61 6.39
CA MET A 1 32.12 -16.22 5.29
C MET A 1 31.31 -16.36 4.01
N SER A 2 30.85 -15.33 3.31
CA SER A 2 31.17 -13.90 3.21
C SER A 2 29.89 -13.05 3.35
N ASN A 3 30.00 -11.87 3.95
CA ASN A 3 28.96 -10.83 3.87
C ASN A 3 28.81 -10.42 2.41
N LEU A 4 27.72 -10.83 1.76
CA LEU A 4 27.34 -10.39 0.42
C LEU A 4 26.83 -8.95 0.54
N SER A 5 27.53 -8.03 -0.13
CA SER A 5 27.49 -6.59 0.11
C SER A 5 26.19 -5.94 -0.36
N HIS A 6 25.46 -5.36 0.59
CA HIS A 6 24.31 -4.45 0.40
C HIS A 6 24.56 -3.31 -0.61
N GLU A 7 25.83 -2.99 -0.87
CA GLU A 7 26.26 -2.03 -1.90
C GLU A 7 25.85 -2.43 -3.33
N GLY A 8 25.70 -3.72 -3.63
CA GLY A 8 25.33 -4.23 -4.96
C GLY A 8 23.92 -3.81 -5.39
N ALA A 9 22.92 -3.97 -4.50
CA ALA A 9 21.52 -3.66 -4.78
C ALA A 9 21.32 -2.15 -4.91
N ILE A 10 22.01 -1.38 -4.07
CA ILE A 10 21.96 0.09 -4.12
C ILE A 10 22.52 0.57 -5.46
N GLU A 11 23.66 0.03 -5.92
CA GLU A 11 24.25 0.38 -7.21
C GLU A 11 23.40 -0.09 -8.40
N GLY A 12 22.78 -1.26 -8.30
CA GLY A 12 21.81 -1.75 -9.29
C GLY A 12 20.58 -0.85 -9.42
N SER A 13 20.05 -0.38 -8.29
CA SER A 13 18.94 0.57 -8.25
C SER A 13 19.32 1.95 -8.80
N LYS A 14 20.55 2.44 -8.55
CA LYS A 14 21.05 3.68 -9.17
C LYS A 14 21.06 3.60 -10.70
N LYS A 15 21.43 2.46 -11.30
CA LYS A 15 21.41 2.30 -12.76
C LYS A 15 20.01 2.27 -13.39
N LEU A 16 18.94 2.07 -12.60
CA LEU A 16 17.57 2.26 -13.07
C LEU A 16 17.23 3.74 -13.29
N LEU A 17 17.93 4.65 -12.58
CA LEU A 17 17.73 6.10 -12.59
C LEU A 17 18.27 6.78 -13.86
N ASP A 18 19.28 6.21 -14.51
CA ASP A 18 20.04 6.87 -15.59
C ASP A 18 19.51 6.65 -17.03
N ASN A 19 18.28 6.18 -17.23
CA ASN A 19 17.79 5.89 -18.59
C ASN A 19 16.93 7.00 -19.21
N GLU A 20 17.52 7.69 -20.20
CA GLU A 20 16.88 8.62 -21.14
C GLU A 20 15.83 7.98 -22.08
N LYS A 21 15.39 6.73 -21.84
CA LYS A 21 14.43 6.00 -22.71
C LYS A 21 12.96 6.08 -22.25
N ASP A 22 12.65 6.92 -21.26
CA ASP A 22 11.27 7.21 -20.86
C ASP A 22 10.50 8.03 -21.93
N ASP A 23 11.18 8.64 -22.90
CA ASP A 23 10.55 9.47 -23.94
C ASP A 23 9.71 8.67 -24.97
N GLN A 24 9.93 7.36 -25.14
CA GLN A 24 9.07 6.51 -25.99
C GLN A 24 7.77 6.11 -25.28
N LEU A 25 7.82 5.93 -23.96
CA LEU A 25 6.69 5.48 -23.13
C LEU A 25 5.54 6.49 -23.11
N ASN A 26 5.87 7.78 -23.20
CA ASN A 26 4.89 8.85 -23.07
C ASN A 26 4.22 9.26 -24.38
N LYS A 27 4.80 8.90 -25.53
CA LYS A 27 4.10 9.01 -26.83
C LYS A 27 2.93 8.04 -26.92
N GLU A 28 3.02 6.86 -26.28
CA GLU A 28 1.91 5.90 -26.24
C GLU A 28 0.75 6.39 -25.35
N VAL A 29 1.05 7.12 -24.27
CA VAL A 29 0.05 7.77 -23.39
C VAL A 29 -0.72 8.87 -24.11
N GLU A 30 -0.07 9.66 -24.96
CA GLU A 30 -0.72 10.69 -25.80
C GLU A 30 -1.60 10.10 -26.91
N THR A 31 -1.37 8.85 -27.34
CA THR A 31 -2.11 8.19 -28.43
C THR A 31 -3.25 7.27 -27.99
N ARG A 32 -3.47 7.08 -26.67
CA ARG A 32 -4.61 6.30 -26.19
C ARG A 32 -5.92 7.01 -26.53
N THR A 33 -6.58 6.54 -27.58
CA THR A 33 -7.95 6.94 -27.90
C THR A 33 -8.91 6.38 -26.83
N GLU A 34 -10.04 7.05 -26.59
CA GLU A 34 -11.11 6.65 -25.64
C GLU A 34 -11.64 5.20 -25.83
N LYS A 35 -11.23 4.50 -26.90
CA LYS A 35 -11.60 3.11 -27.20
C LYS A 35 -10.72 2.03 -26.54
N ASP A 36 -9.52 2.35 -26.09
CA ASP A 36 -8.60 1.38 -25.46
C ASP A 36 -8.85 1.16 -23.95
N ASP A 37 -9.80 1.89 -23.36
CA ASP A 37 -10.11 1.88 -21.92
C ASP A 37 -10.98 0.67 -21.48
N CYS A 38 -11.17 -0.34 -22.36
CA CYS A 38 -12.15 -1.42 -22.18
C CYS A 38 -11.56 -2.78 -21.74
N ASP A 39 -10.24 -2.99 -21.78
CA ASP A 39 -9.63 -4.27 -21.38
C ASP A 39 -8.74 -4.15 -20.13
N PRO A 40 -9.30 -4.33 -18.91
CA PRO A 40 -8.51 -4.27 -17.69
C PRO A 40 -7.48 -5.41 -17.58
N VAL A 41 -7.72 -6.56 -18.21
CA VAL A 41 -6.79 -7.70 -18.21
C VAL A 41 -5.61 -7.41 -19.13
N GLY A 42 -5.88 -6.97 -20.36
CA GLY A 42 -4.87 -6.51 -21.31
C GLY A 42 -3.98 -5.45 -20.69
N ARG A 43 -4.57 -4.44 -20.04
CA ARG A 43 -3.83 -3.39 -19.33
C ARG A 43 -2.84 -3.93 -18.30
N ILE A 44 -3.25 -4.90 -17.47
CA ILE A 44 -2.37 -5.51 -16.45
C ILE A 44 -1.21 -6.26 -17.12
N LEU A 45 -1.52 -7.09 -18.13
CA LEU A 45 -0.53 -7.93 -18.80
C LEU A 45 0.48 -7.11 -19.61
N GLU A 46 0.03 -6.07 -20.30
CA GLU A 46 0.90 -5.13 -21.01
C GLU A 46 1.83 -4.38 -20.06
N GLY A 47 1.30 -3.92 -18.92
CA GLY A 47 2.09 -3.27 -17.89
C GLY A 47 3.19 -4.17 -17.35
N PHE A 48 2.85 -5.44 -17.05
CA PHE A 48 3.85 -6.43 -16.67
C PHE A 48 4.87 -6.73 -17.78
N HIS A 49 4.43 -6.80 -19.03
CA HIS A 49 5.32 -7.00 -20.17
C HIS A 49 6.33 -5.84 -20.31
N ARG A 50 5.88 -4.59 -20.16
CA ARG A 50 6.77 -3.41 -20.14
C ARG A 50 7.75 -3.47 -18.99
N PHE A 51 7.29 -3.76 -17.76
CA PHE A 51 8.18 -3.98 -16.62
C PHE A 51 9.23 -5.06 -16.91
N LYS A 52 8.80 -6.22 -17.41
CA LYS A 52 9.68 -7.34 -17.70
C LYS A 52 10.78 -6.97 -18.70
N THR A 53 10.40 -6.37 -19.80
CA THR A 53 11.32 -6.07 -20.92
C THR A 53 12.22 -4.86 -20.66
N THR A 54 11.73 -3.84 -19.95
CA THR A 54 12.47 -2.58 -19.75
C THR A 54 13.23 -2.51 -18.43
N LYS A 55 12.83 -3.32 -17.43
CA LYS A 55 13.40 -3.32 -16.07
C LYS A 55 13.93 -4.70 -15.71
N PHE A 56 13.08 -5.73 -15.61
CA PHE A 56 13.50 -7.04 -15.10
C PHE A 56 14.65 -7.68 -15.89
N ASP A 57 14.45 -7.86 -17.20
CA ASP A 57 15.42 -8.54 -18.08
C ASP A 57 16.65 -7.65 -18.36
N LYS A 58 16.54 -6.32 -18.19
CA LYS A 58 17.64 -5.38 -18.38
C LYS A 58 18.59 -5.31 -17.17
N TYR A 59 18.10 -5.63 -15.97
CA TYR A 59 18.86 -5.55 -14.72
C TYR A 59 18.88 -6.89 -13.95
N PRO A 60 19.33 -8.00 -14.57
CA PRO A 60 19.22 -9.33 -13.97
C PRO A 60 20.01 -9.49 -12.66
N GLU A 61 21.12 -8.78 -12.49
CA GLU A 61 21.92 -8.80 -11.26
C GLU A 61 21.15 -8.19 -10.08
N LEU A 62 20.49 -7.04 -10.31
CA LEU A 62 19.64 -6.39 -9.30
C LEU A 62 18.54 -7.33 -8.83
N TYR A 63 17.79 -7.94 -9.75
CA TYR A 63 16.69 -8.84 -9.38
C TYR A 63 17.16 -10.16 -8.77
N ARG A 64 18.37 -10.62 -9.11
CA ARG A 64 18.99 -11.78 -8.43
C ARG A 64 19.32 -11.44 -6.98
N GLU A 65 19.83 -10.24 -6.71
CA GLU A 65 20.11 -9.81 -5.35
C GLU A 65 18.82 -9.59 -4.54
N LEU A 66 17.82 -8.93 -5.11
CA LEU A 66 16.51 -8.74 -4.49
C LEU A 66 15.79 -10.08 -4.23
N ALA A 67 16.10 -11.14 -4.99
CA ALA A 67 15.56 -12.46 -4.73
C ALA A 67 16.05 -13.01 -3.38
N GLU A 68 17.30 -12.76 -2.99
CA GLU A 68 17.93 -13.31 -1.79
C GLU A 68 17.41 -12.70 -0.49
N GLY A 69 16.95 -11.45 -0.53
CA GLY A 69 16.37 -10.79 0.64
C GLY A 69 15.89 -9.36 0.35
N GLN A 70 15.33 -8.72 1.38
CA GLN A 70 15.05 -7.28 1.35
C GLN A 70 15.72 -6.64 2.56
N SER A 71 16.30 -5.45 2.34
CA SER A 71 16.84 -4.59 3.39
C SER A 71 16.50 -3.14 3.00
N PRO A 72 15.20 -2.77 3.03
CA PRO A 72 14.78 -1.42 2.71
C PRO A 72 15.29 -0.45 3.76
N LYS A 73 15.74 0.72 3.31
CA LYS A 73 16.20 1.80 4.19
C LYS A 73 15.05 2.64 4.74
N PHE A 74 13.90 2.58 4.05
CA PHE A 74 12.72 3.38 4.38
C PHE A 74 11.50 2.50 4.68
N LEU A 75 10.80 2.83 5.77
CA LEU A 75 9.37 2.56 5.93
C LEU A 75 8.59 3.80 5.50
N VAL A 76 7.67 3.67 4.55
CA VAL A 76 6.91 4.79 3.99
C VAL A 76 5.42 4.63 4.24
N PHE A 77 4.79 5.60 4.88
CA PHE A 77 3.34 5.75 4.98
C PHE A 77 2.85 6.74 3.92
N ALA A 78 2.01 6.28 3.02
CA ALA A 78 1.44 7.10 1.96
C ALA A 78 -0.06 6.88 1.81
N CYS A 79 -0.74 7.83 1.17
CA CYS A 79 -2.18 7.72 0.96
C CYS A 79 -2.47 6.66 -0.10
N SER A 80 -3.62 6.00 -0.04
CA SER A 80 -4.08 5.09 -1.10
C SER A 80 -4.42 5.80 -2.41
N ASP A 81 -4.50 7.14 -2.41
CA ASP A 81 -4.83 8.00 -3.55
C ASP A 81 -4.07 7.64 -4.82
N SER A 82 -4.80 7.50 -5.92
CA SER A 82 -4.26 6.99 -7.19
C SER A 82 -3.28 7.94 -7.87
N ARG A 83 -3.30 9.24 -7.52
CA ARG A 83 -2.49 10.27 -8.19
C ARG A 83 -1.07 10.36 -7.64
N VAL A 84 -0.85 9.87 -6.42
CA VAL A 84 0.38 10.09 -5.65
C VAL A 84 0.95 8.78 -5.13
N SER A 85 1.63 8.03 -6.00
CA SER A 85 2.44 6.87 -5.59
C SER A 85 3.84 7.34 -5.20
N PRO A 86 4.37 7.02 -3.99
CA PRO A 86 5.75 7.40 -3.64
C PRO A 86 6.80 6.73 -4.52
N SER A 87 6.48 5.58 -5.13
CA SER A 87 7.31 4.96 -6.16
C SER A 87 7.53 5.87 -7.37
N HIS A 88 6.58 6.74 -7.71
CA HIS A 88 6.77 7.75 -8.76
C HIS A 88 7.26 9.07 -8.20
N VAL A 89 6.59 9.60 -7.17
CA VAL A 89 6.79 10.97 -6.68
C VAL A 89 8.13 11.15 -5.99
N LEU A 90 8.62 10.12 -5.31
CA LEU A 90 9.94 10.11 -4.65
C LEU A 90 10.92 9.15 -5.34
N ASP A 91 10.47 8.56 -6.45
CA ASP A 91 11.29 7.70 -7.30
C ASP A 91 11.97 6.55 -6.52
N PHE A 92 11.24 5.95 -5.58
CA PHE A 92 11.70 4.78 -4.82
C PHE A 92 11.76 3.55 -5.72
N GLN A 93 12.96 3.04 -5.94
CA GLN A 93 13.24 1.85 -6.74
C GLN A 93 12.88 0.55 -5.98
N PRO A 94 12.73 -0.58 -6.69
CA PRO A 94 12.55 -1.88 -6.07
C PRO A 94 13.63 -2.18 -5.03
N GLY A 95 13.22 -2.53 -3.82
CA GLY A 95 14.11 -2.83 -2.70
C GLY A 95 14.27 -1.69 -1.69
N GLU A 96 14.05 -0.43 -2.07
CA GLU A 96 14.40 0.72 -1.23
C GLU A 96 13.38 1.04 -0.13
N ALA A 97 12.09 0.85 -0.38
CA ALA A 97 11.03 1.29 0.51
C ALA A 97 10.00 0.19 0.83
N PHE A 98 9.92 -0.18 2.11
CA PHE A 98 8.79 -0.94 2.66
C PHE A 98 7.61 0.02 2.83
N MET A 99 6.43 -0.29 2.31
CA MET A 99 5.39 0.73 2.17
C MET A 99 4.04 0.32 2.73
N VAL A 100 3.41 1.24 3.45
CA VAL A 100 2.00 1.20 3.82
C VAL A 100 1.25 2.20 2.95
N ARG A 101 0.15 1.75 2.37
CA ARG A 101 -0.81 2.65 1.73
C ARG A 101 -2.19 2.45 2.33
N ASN A 102 -2.75 3.52 2.89
CA ASN A 102 -4.08 3.55 3.51
C ASN A 102 -4.75 4.91 3.28
N ILE A 103 -6.03 5.04 3.65
CA ILE A 103 -6.75 6.31 3.54
C ILE A 103 -6.04 7.39 4.36
N ALA A 104 -5.68 8.49 3.70
CA ALA A 104 -5.06 9.67 4.30
C ALA A 104 -3.73 9.43 5.01
N ASN A 105 -2.95 8.40 4.61
CA ASN A 105 -1.60 8.12 5.14
C ASN A 105 -1.54 8.13 6.69
N LEU A 106 -2.61 7.68 7.33
CA LEU A 106 -2.77 7.76 8.78
C LEU A 106 -1.97 6.67 9.47
N VAL A 107 -1.30 7.07 10.54
CA VAL A 107 -0.58 6.19 11.46
C VAL A 107 -1.31 6.26 12.80
N PRO A 108 -2.12 5.25 13.16
CA PRO A 108 -2.79 5.23 14.45
C PRO A 108 -1.78 5.04 15.59
N ALA A 109 -2.14 5.56 16.76
CA ALA A 109 -1.44 5.24 18.00
C ALA A 109 -1.47 3.72 18.29
N PHE A 110 -0.48 3.24 19.04
CA PHE A 110 -0.36 1.83 19.42
C PHE A 110 -1.67 1.31 20.06
N ASN A 111 -2.25 0.28 19.46
CA ASN A 111 -3.45 -0.38 19.97
C ASN A 111 -3.48 -1.83 19.47
N GLN A 112 -3.26 -2.81 20.33
CA GLN A 112 -3.22 -4.22 19.90
C GLN A 112 -4.60 -4.77 19.47
N LEU A 113 -5.70 -4.11 19.82
CA LEU A 113 -7.06 -4.57 19.51
C LEU A 113 -7.62 -3.98 18.22
N ARG A 114 -7.14 -2.80 17.80
CA ARG A 114 -7.57 -2.11 16.57
C ARG A 114 -6.36 -1.79 15.70
N TYR A 115 -6.55 -1.70 14.38
CA TYR A 115 -5.49 -1.25 13.45
C TYR A 115 -4.28 -2.18 13.32
N SER A 116 -4.47 -3.48 13.58
CA SER A 116 -3.38 -4.47 13.56
C SER A 116 -2.61 -4.52 12.23
N GLY A 117 -3.20 -4.12 11.09
CA GLY A 117 -2.49 -4.04 9.81
C GLY A 117 -1.37 -2.99 9.76
N VAL A 118 -1.59 -1.81 10.34
CA VAL A 118 -0.54 -0.77 10.42
C VAL A 118 0.50 -1.16 11.48
N GLY A 119 0.05 -1.61 12.66
CA GLY A 119 0.94 -2.09 13.72
C GLY A 119 1.86 -3.22 13.25
N ALA A 120 1.33 -4.21 12.54
CA ALA A 120 2.10 -5.32 11.99
C ALA A 120 3.14 -4.86 10.98
N THR A 121 2.82 -3.82 10.20
CA THR A 121 3.79 -3.26 9.25
C THR A 121 4.93 -2.55 9.97
N ILE A 122 4.62 -1.71 10.98
CA ILE A 122 5.63 -1.04 11.79
C ILE A 122 6.52 -2.07 12.47
N GLU A 123 5.92 -3.05 13.15
CA GLU A 123 6.66 -4.10 13.85
C GLU A 123 7.55 -4.89 12.90
N TYR A 124 7.03 -5.33 11.75
CA TYR A 124 7.86 -6.07 10.78
C TYR A 124 9.00 -5.20 10.23
N ALA A 125 8.74 -3.95 9.88
CA ALA A 125 9.75 -3.07 9.32
C ALA A 125 10.85 -2.73 10.35
N VAL A 126 10.47 -2.40 11.59
CA VAL A 126 11.41 -1.96 12.62
C VAL A 126 12.15 -3.15 13.25
N VAL A 127 11.43 -4.22 13.59
CA VAL A 127 12.00 -5.35 14.36
C VAL A 127 12.62 -6.41 13.44
N THR A 128 12.02 -6.67 12.26
CA THR A 128 12.51 -7.74 11.36
C THR A 128 13.41 -7.21 10.26
N LEU A 129 13.09 -6.05 9.68
CA LEU A 129 13.87 -5.46 8.58
C LEU A 129 14.87 -4.40 9.03
N GLU A 130 14.78 -3.95 10.29
CA GLU A 130 15.65 -2.93 10.88
C GLU A 130 15.74 -1.67 10.01
N VAL A 131 14.59 -1.20 9.51
CA VAL A 131 14.54 0.04 8.72
C VAL A 131 15.10 1.22 9.51
N GLU A 132 15.94 2.02 8.86
CA GLU A 132 16.62 3.15 9.50
C GLU A 132 15.76 4.43 9.48
N ASN A 133 14.89 4.56 8.47
CA ASN A 133 14.15 5.79 8.21
C ASN A 133 12.65 5.52 8.10
N ILE A 134 11.83 6.34 8.78
CA ILE A 134 10.38 6.31 8.65
C ILE A 134 9.89 7.62 8.04
N LEU A 135 9.21 7.54 6.90
CA LEU A 135 8.66 8.68 6.17
C LEU A 135 7.13 8.60 6.16
N VAL A 136 6.46 9.65 6.63
CA VAL A 136 5.02 9.85 6.43
C VAL A 136 4.84 10.94 5.38
N ILE A 137 4.29 10.60 4.22
CA ILE A 137 4.05 11.54 3.13
C ILE A 137 2.56 11.77 2.90
N GLY A 138 2.14 13.01 3.14
CA GLY A 138 0.81 13.51 2.80
C GLY A 138 0.77 14.12 1.39
N HIS A 139 -0.44 14.48 0.95
CA HIS A 139 -0.64 15.20 -0.29
C HIS A 139 -1.80 16.20 -0.17
N SER A 140 -1.76 17.27 -0.96
CA SER A 140 -2.87 18.23 -1.04
C SER A 140 -4.15 17.58 -1.60
N ARG A 141 -5.32 18.11 -1.22
CA ARG A 141 -6.64 17.64 -1.70
C ARG A 141 -6.85 16.14 -1.49
N CYS A 142 -6.54 15.69 -0.27
CA CYS A 142 -6.73 14.31 0.13
C CYS A 142 -8.20 14.09 0.54
N GLY A 143 -8.90 13.19 -0.17
CA GLY A 143 -10.31 12.90 0.10
C GLY A 143 -10.58 12.40 1.52
N GLY A 144 -9.65 11.64 2.12
CA GLY A 144 -9.77 11.21 3.52
C GLY A 144 -9.63 12.35 4.53
N ILE A 145 -8.75 13.32 4.27
CA ILE A 145 -8.61 14.52 5.11
C ILE A 145 -9.81 15.46 4.92
N GLU A 146 -10.30 15.63 3.69
CA GLU A 146 -11.54 16.37 3.44
C GLU A 146 -12.71 15.74 4.20
N ARG A 147 -12.83 14.41 4.19
CA ARG A 147 -13.84 13.72 5.00
C ARG A 147 -13.68 13.99 6.49
N LEU A 148 -12.48 13.82 7.06
CA LEU A 148 -12.19 14.15 8.46
C LEU A 148 -12.67 15.56 8.84
N MET A 149 -12.30 16.55 8.02
CA MET A 149 -12.61 17.95 8.30
C MET A 149 -14.10 18.27 8.22
N THR A 150 -14.85 17.52 7.41
CA THR A 150 -16.32 17.65 7.27
C THR A 150 -17.12 16.80 8.27
N LEU A 151 -16.48 15.95 9.08
CA LEU A 151 -17.19 15.19 10.12
C LEU A 151 -17.94 16.13 11.09
N PRO A 152 -19.16 15.77 11.53
CA PRO A 152 -19.89 16.52 12.55
C PRO A 152 -19.09 16.67 13.85
N GLU A 153 -19.23 17.83 14.51
CA GLU A 153 -18.53 18.13 15.77
C GLU A 153 -19.15 17.39 16.97
N ASP A 154 -20.43 17.02 16.87
CA ASP A 154 -21.12 16.23 17.89
C ASP A 154 -20.75 14.74 17.88
N GLY A 155 -19.85 14.34 16.98
CA GLY A 155 -19.38 12.97 16.84
C GLY A 155 -20.39 12.02 16.19
N SER A 156 -21.55 12.53 15.74
CA SER A 156 -22.50 11.74 14.96
C SER A 156 -21.88 11.36 13.62
N THR A 157 -21.90 10.07 13.29
CA THR A 157 -21.33 9.54 12.04
C THR A 157 -22.24 8.50 11.45
N ALA A 158 -22.11 8.25 10.14
CA ALA A 158 -22.89 7.22 9.45
C ALA A 158 -22.58 5.78 9.94
N ASN A 159 -21.61 5.63 10.84
CA ASN A 159 -21.12 4.36 11.38
C ASN A 159 -20.59 3.45 10.26
N ASP A 160 -19.90 4.07 9.30
CA ASP A 160 -19.21 3.42 8.19
C ASP A 160 -17.70 3.33 8.46
N PHE A 161 -16.97 2.60 7.62
CA PHE A 161 -15.55 2.37 7.85
C PHE A 161 -14.71 3.63 7.66
N VAL A 162 -15.04 4.45 6.66
CA VAL A 162 -14.30 5.68 6.37
C VAL A 162 -14.38 6.64 7.56
N ASP A 163 -15.55 6.86 8.14
CA ASP A 163 -15.74 7.72 9.30
C ASP A 163 -14.99 7.18 10.53
N ASP A 164 -15.07 5.88 10.83
CA ASP A 164 -14.31 5.27 11.95
C ASP A 164 -12.80 5.42 11.75
N TRP A 165 -12.30 5.22 10.53
CA TRP A 165 -10.87 5.32 10.25
C TRP A 165 -10.35 6.76 10.35
N VAL A 166 -11.00 7.73 9.70
CA VAL A 166 -10.46 9.09 9.65
C VAL A 166 -10.53 9.79 11.01
N LYS A 167 -11.36 9.31 11.95
CA LYS A 167 -11.41 9.80 13.35
C LYS A 167 -10.08 9.73 14.07
N ILE A 168 -9.14 8.89 13.63
CA ILE A 168 -7.75 8.90 14.13
C ILE A 168 -7.15 10.31 14.04
N GLY A 169 -7.53 11.11 13.05
CA GLY A 169 -7.06 12.48 12.85
C GLY A 169 -7.82 13.57 13.62
N LEU A 170 -8.78 13.24 14.49
CA LEU A 170 -9.52 14.26 15.26
C LEU A 170 -8.63 15.22 16.05
N PRO A 171 -7.54 14.80 16.71
CA PRO A 171 -6.63 15.73 17.37
C PRO A 171 -6.02 16.76 16.40
N ALA A 172 -5.64 16.32 15.19
CA ALA A 172 -5.12 17.21 14.16
C ALA A 172 -6.20 18.19 13.65
N LYS A 173 -7.44 17.72 13.43
CA LYS A 173 -8.58 18.56 13.09
C LYS A 173 -8.83 19.65 14.13
N ALA A 174 -8.82 19.28 15.42
CA ALA A 174 -9.03 20.23 16.51
C ALA A 174 -7.98 21.35 16.51
N LYS A 175 -6.70 21.01 16.29
CA LYS A 175 -5.61 21.98 16.16
C LYS A 175 -5.82 22.92 14.97
N VAL A 176 -6.09 22.37 13.78
CA VAL A 176 -6.34 23.17 12.57
C VAL A 176 -7.52 24.11 12.77
N LYS A 177 -8.61 23.66 13.40
CA LYS A 177 -9.78 24.50 13.69
C LYS A 177 -9.50 25.58 14.73
N ALA A 178 -8.69 25.30 15.75
CA ALA A 178 -8.31 26.30 16.73
C ALA A 178 -7.52 27.46 16.10
N GLU A 179 -6.60 27.15 15.17
CA GLU A 179 -5.75 28.15 14.53
C GLU A 179 -6.42 28.84 13.32
N PHE A 180 -7.17 28.08 12.51
CA PHE A 180 -7.66 28.51 11.20
C PHE A 180 -9.18 28.43 11.04
N GLY A 181 -9.95 28.09 12.07
CA GLY A 181 -11.41 27.88 11.99
C GLY A 181 -12.22 29.08 11.50
N HIS A 182 -11.63 30.27 11.47
CA HIS A 182 -12.21 31.49 10.89
C HIS A 182 -12.20 31.52 9.35
N LEU A 183 -11.45 30.64 8.68
CA LEU A 183 -11.34 30.58 7.22
C LEU A 183 -12.31 29.54 6.61
N PRO A 184 -12.67 29.65 5.32
CA PRO A 184 -13.33 28.57 4.59
C PRO A 184 -12.52 27.28 4.62
N LEU A 185 -13.18 26.13 4.67
CA LEU A 185 -12.51 24.83 4.86
C LEU A 185 -11.33 24.56 3.89
N PRO A 186 -11.44 24.82 2.58
CA PRO A 186 -10.31 24.63 1.66
C PRO A 186 -9.08 25.47 2.03
N GLU A 187 -9.29 26.66 2.56
CA GLU A 187 -8.22 27.56 2.99
C GLU A 187 -7.61 27.14 4.33
N GLN A 188 -8.39 26.55 5.24
CA GLN A 188 -7.86 26.00 6.51
C GLN A 188 -6.79 24.94 6.25
N ILE A 189 -7.09 23.99 5.36
CA ILE A 189 -6.19 22.89 5.02
C ILE A 189 -4.94 23.44 4.31
N HIS A 190 -5.14 24.33 3.33
CA HIS A 190 -4.02 24.89 2.58
C HIS A 190 -3.07 25.71 3.46
N LYS A 191 -3.62 26.59 4.31
CA LYS A 191 -2.84 27.52 5.14
C LYS A 191 -2.10 26.82 6.28
N TYR A 192 -2.68 25.79 6.87
CA TYR A 192 -1.96 24.96 7.85
C TYR A 192 -0.74 24.28 7.20
N MET A 193 -0.93 23.68 6.02
CA MET A 193 0.14 22.98 5.31
C MET A 193 1.24 23.92 4.79
N SER A 194 0.90 25.14 4.37
CA SER A 194 1.89 26.11 3.85
C SER A 194 2.65 26.86 4.95
N ASN A 195 2.08 27.00 6.14
CA ASN A 195 2.72 27.66 7.28
C ASN A 195 3.48 26.71 8.22
N LEU A 196 3.40 25.40 7.99
CA LEU A 196 4.09 24.42 8.82
C LEU A 196 5.60 24.46 8.53
N SER A 197 6.35 25.22 9.33
CA SER A 197 7.80 25.16 9.33
C SER A 197 8.27 23.82 9.90
N HIS A 198 9.52 23.43 9.59
CA HIS A 198 10.14 22.24 10.17
C HIS A 198 10.09 22.26 11.71
N GLU A 199 10.41 23.42 12.30
CA GLU A 199 10.35 23.66 13.75
C GLU A 199 8.92 23.58 14.29
N GLY A 200 7.93 24.11 13.56
CA GLY A 200 6.52 24.05 13.92
C GLY A 200 5.93 22.63 13.84
N ALA A 201 6.42 21.79 12.92
CA ALA A 201 6.08 20.38 12.86
C ALA A 201 6.63 19.61 14.06
N ILE A 202 7.91 19.83 14.41
CA ILE A 202 8.56 19.19 15.55
C ILE A 202 7.86 19.58 16.87
N GLU A 203 7.64 20.88 17.09
CA GLU A 203 6.98 21.40 18.29
C GLU A 203 5.53 20.90 18.39
N GLY A 204 4.82 20.83 17.25
CA GLY A 204 3.49 20.26 17.17
C GLY A 204 3.43 18.79 17.58
N SER A 205 4.39 17.98 17.14
CA SER A 205 4.50 16.58 17.53
C SER A 205 4.84 16.42 19.01
N LYS A 206 5.75 17.23 19.57
CA LYS A 206 6.11 17.20 21.00
C LYS A 206 4.90 17.43 21.90
N LYS A 207 4.06 18.43 21.57
CA LYS A 207 2.81 18.72 22.31
C LYS A 207 1.77 17.61 22.26
N LEU A 208 1.81 16.74 21.24
CA LEU A 208 0.92 15.58 21.14
C LEU A 208 1.44 14.35 21.90
N LEU A 209 2.75 14.32 22.20
CA LEU A 209 3.45 13.20 22.82
C LEU A 209 3.80 13.45 24.30
N ASP A 210 3.30 14.53 24.90
CA ASP A 210 3.76 15.07 26.19
C ASP A 210 3.62 14.05 27.35
N ASN A 211 4.68 13.26 27.56
CA ASN A 211 4.88 12.31 28.64
C ASN A 211 6.35 12.38 29.07
N GLU A 212 6.63 12.58 30.36
CA GLU A 212 8.00 12.70 30.91
C GLU A 212 8.94 11.52 30.55
N LYS A 213 8.38 10.34 30.25
CA LYS A 213 9.13 9.15 29.82
C LYS A 213 9.69 9.27 28.41
N ASP A 214 9.01 9.97 27.51
CA ASP A 214 9.40 10.11 26.11
C ASP A 214 10.58 11.08 25.98
N ASP A 215 10.67 12.09 26.85
CA ASP A 215 11.79 13.05 26.89
C ASP A 215 13.14 12.41 27.26
N GLN A 216 13.14 11.43 28.17
CA GLN A 216 14.36 10.71 28.54
C GLN A 216 14.81 9.78 27.42
N LEU A 217 13.86 9.06 26.80
CA LEU A 217 14.13 8.19 25.66
C LEU A 217 14.63 8.99 24.45
N ASN A 218 14.02 10.14 24.16
CA ASN A 218 14.44 11.02 23.06
C ASN A 218 15.89 11.48 23.22
N LYS A 219 16.32 11.85 24.43
CA LYS A 219 17.72 12.23 24.71
C LYS A 219 18.68 11.05 24.53
N GLU A 220 18.28 9.86 24.95
CA GLU A 220 19.08 8.64 24.76
C GLU A 220 19.18 8.23 23.28
N VAL A 221 18.13 8.44 22.49
CA VAL A 221 18.12 8.20 21.05
C VAL A 221 18.98 9.24 20.34
N GLU A 222 18.79 10.53 20.60
CA GLU A 222 19.58 11.63 20.01
C GLU A 222 21.09 11.45 20.27
N ALA A 223 21.48 10.98 21.46
CA ALA A 223 22.87 10.69 21.79
C ALA A 223 23.47 9.47 21.06
N LYS A 224 22.63 8.59 20.50
CA LYS A 224 23.01 7.37 19.78
C LYS A 224 22.91 7.49 18.26
N ILE A 225 22.43 8.61 17.72
CA ILE A 225 22.44 8.85 16.27
C ILE A 225 23.90 9.05 15.85
N GLU A 226 24.56 7.97 15.43
CA GLU A 226 25.81 8.05 14.70
C GLU A 226 25.53 8.66 13.31
N LYS A 227 26.47 9.47 12.81
CA LYS A 227 26.41 9.97 11.42
C LYS A 227 26.63 8.79 10.48
N ASP A 228 25.53 8.22 10.01
CA ASP A 228 25.55 7.25 8.92
C ASP A 228 25.95 7.95 7.59
N ASP A 229 26.54 7.20 6.67
CA ASP A 229 26.99 7.66 5.35
C ASP A 229 25.82 7.87 4.37
N CYS A 230 24.60 7.51 4.77
CA CYS A 230 23.37 7.71 4.01
C CYS A 230 22.76 9.08 4.34
N ASP A 231 22.52 9.93 3.33
CA ASP A 231 21.69 11.15 3.45
C ASP A 231 20.24 10.82 3.03
N PRO A 232 19.37 10.39 3.97
CA PRO A 232 18.01 9.99 3.64
C PRO A 232 17.16 11.17 3.15
N VAL A 233 17.41 12.38 3.64
CA VAL A 233 16.70 13.59 3.21
C VAL A 233 17.12 13.97 1.80
N GLY A 234 18.43 13.99 1.51
CA GLY A 234 18.97 14.17 0.17
C GLY A 234 18.40 13.16 -0.82
N ARG A 235 18.36 11.86 -0.46
CA ARG A 235 17.75 10.81 -1.29
C ARG A 235 16.29 11.09 -1.64
N ILE A 236 15.48 11.57 -0.68
CA ILE A 236 14.07 11.93 -0.89
C ILE A 236 13.96 13.14 -1.82
N LEU A 237 14.74 14.19 -1.57
CA LEU A 237 14.73 15.42 -2.36
C LEU A 237 15.19 15.18 -3.80
N ASP A 238 16.24 14.39 -3.99
CA ASP A 238 16.74 14.01 -5.32
C ASP A 238 15.70 13.21 -6.09
N GLY A 239 15.01 12.27 -5.41
CA GLY A 239 13.91 11.51 -5.99
C GLY A 239 12.76 12.42 -6.44
N PHE A 240 12.36 13.36 -5.60
CA PHE A 240 11.33 14.34 -5.95
C PHE A 240 11.77 15.27 -7.09
N HIS A 241 13.02 15.72 -7.08
CA HIS A 241 13.56 16.55 -8.15
C HIS A 241 13.57 15.82 -9.50
N ARG A 242 13.92 14.53 -9.52
CA ARG A 242 13.81 13.68 -10.71
C ARG A 242 12.35 13.57 -11.17
N PHE A 243 11.43 13.20 -10.29
CA PHE A 243 9.99 13.19 -10.62
C PHE A 243 9.52 14.51 -11.23
N LYS A 244 9.89 15.64 -10.60
CA LYS A 244 9.49 16.98 -11.02
C LYS A 244 9.96 17.27 -12.44
N THR A 245 11.24 17.01 -12.72
CA THR A 245 11.89 17.38 -13.99
C THR A 245 11.62 16.38 -15.12
N THR A 246 11.52 15.08 -14.82
CA THR A 246 11.39 14.03 -15.84
C THR A 246 9.96 13.59 -16.10
N ARG A 247 9.03 13.85 -15.16
CA ARG A 247 7.62 13.46 -15.28
C ARG A 247 6.69 14.66 -15.15
N PHE A 248 6.68 15.34 -14.02
CA PHE A 248 5.68 16.39 -13.75
C PHE A 248 5.74 17.52 -14.77
N ASP A 249 6.92 18.08 -15.02
CA ASP A 249 7.11 19.20 -15.96
C ASP A 249 7.04 18.78 -17.43
N LYS A 250 7.32 17.51 -17.74
CA LYS A 250 7.19 16.97 -19.10
C LYS A 250 5.72 16.73 -19.49
N TYR A 251 4.83 16.45 -18.53
CA TYR A 251 3.42 16.11 -18.80
C TYR A 251 2.44 17.06 -18.07
N PRO A 252 2.53 18.38 -18.28
CA PRO A 252 1.76 19.36 -17.51
C PRO A 252 0.24 19.20 -17.67
N GLU A 253 -0.23 18.76 -18.85
CA GLU A 253 -1.66 18.52 -19.10
C GLU A 253 -2.19 17.35 -18.25
N LEU A 254 -1.48 16.21 -18.22
CA LEU A 254 -1.82 15.05 -17.40
C LEU A 254 -1.96 15.44 -15.92
N TYR A 255 -0.95 16.12 -15.35
CA TYR A 255 -0.97 16.50 -13.95
C TYR A 255 -1.99 17.61 -13.66
N ARG A 256 -2.33 18.46 -14.63
CA ARG A 256 -3.42 19.44 -14.48
C ARG A 256 -4.78 18.75 -14.41
N GLU A 257 -5.01 17.71 -15.19
CA GLU A 257 -6.24 16.92 -15.09
C GLU A 257 -6.31 16.13 -13.77
N LEU A 258 -5.22 15.47 -13.37
CA LEU A 258 -5.15 14.75 -12.08
C LEU A 258 -5.35 15.70 -10.87
N ALA A 259 -4.97 16.97 -10.98
CA ALA A 259 -5.20 17.95 -9.93
C ALA A 259 -6.69 18.30 -9.70
N LYS A 260 -7.56 18.02 -10.69
CA LYS A 260 -9.02 18.25 -10.59
C LYS A 260 -9.73 17.15 -9.80
N GLY A 261 -9.24 15.91 -9.86
CA GLY A 261 -9.87 14.77 -9.19
C GLY A 261 -9.19 13.45 -9.52
N GLN A 262 -9.75 12.35 -9.02
CA GLN A 262 -9.30 11.00 -9.35
C GLN A 262 -10.49 10.11 -9.69
N SER A 263 -10.30 9.20 -10.65
CA SER A 263 -11.29 8.21 -11.06
C SER A 263 -10.58 6.90 -11.46
N PRO A 264 -9.84 6.27 -10.53
CA PRO A 264 -9.07 5.06 -10.83
C PRO A 264 -10.00 3.91 -11.21
N LYS A 265 -9.55 3.08 -12.16
CA LYS A 265 -10.29 1.87 -12.58
C LYS A 265 -10.01 0.66 -11.70
N PHE A 266 -8.92 0.71 -10.93
CA PHE A 266 -8.44 -0.39 -10.09
C PHE A 266 -8.35 0.01 -8.62
N LEU A 267 -8.84 -0.86 -7.74
CA LEU A 267 -8.36 -1.01 -6.37
C LEU A 267 -7.34 -2.15 -6.33
N VAL A 268 -6.14 -1.89 -5.83
CA VAL A 268 -5.05 -2.88 -5.79
C VAL A 268 -4.63 -3.14 -4.35
N PHE A 269 -4.65 -4.39 -3.92
CA PHE A 269 -4.01 -4.87 -2.70
C PHE A 269 -2.66 -5.50 -3.04
N ALA A 270 -1.59 -5.01 -2.44
CA ALA A 270 -0.26 -5.57 -2.60
C ALA A 270 0.49 -5.62 -1.28
N CYS A 271 1.58 -6.38 -1.23
CA CYS A 271 2.35 -6.52 -0.01
C CYS A 271 3.15 -5.24 0.25
N SER A 272 3.44 -4.92 1.51
CA SER A 272 4.35 -3.83 1.89
C SER A 272 5.80 -4.05 1.45
N ASP A 273 6.16 -5.29 1.11
CA ASP A 273 7.48 -5.73 0.65
C ASP A 273 8.12 -4.80 -0.39
N SER A 274 9.36 -4.37 -0.15
CA SER A 274 9.98 -3.30 -0.94
C SER A 274 10.23 -3.66 -2.40
N ARG A 275 10.15 -4.95 -2.76
CA ARG A 275 10.51 -5.48 -4.08
C ARG A 275 9.36 -5.52 -5.08
N VAL A 276 8.12 -5.34 -4.62
CA VAL A 276 6.91 -5.72 -5.37
C VAL A 276 5.89 -4.59 -5.54
N SER A 277 6.35 -3.33 -5.58
CA SER A 277 5.47 -2.18 -5.81
C SER A 277 4.65 -2.35 -7.11
N PRO A 278 3.30 -2.36 -7.07
CA PRO A 278 2.48 -2.52 -8.26
C PRO A 278 2.67 -1.41 -9.29
N SER A 279 3.00 -0.19 -8.84
CA SER A 279 3.39 0.92 -9.72
C SER A 279 4.54 0.54 -10.64
N HIS A 280 5.51 -0.24 -10.17
CA HIS A 280 6.61 -0.74 -10.98
C HIS A 280 6.24 -2.03 -11.73
N VAL A 281 5.74 -3.04 -11.01
CA VAL A 281 5.57 -4.40 -11.55
C VAL A 281 4.51 -4.46 -12.65
N LEU A 282 3.44 -3.66 -12.51
CA LEU A 282 2.34 -3.58 -13.48
C LEU A 282 2.32 -2.25 -14.23
N ASP A 283 3.36 -1.43 -14.04
CA ASP A 283 3.53 -0.13 -14.69
C ASP A 283 2.28 0.76 -14.58
N PHE A 284 1.60 0.75 -13.43
CA PHE A 284 0.44 1.61 -13.18
C PHE A 284 0.87 3.07 -13.21
N GLN A 285 0.20 3.88 -14.01
CA GLN A 285 0.43 5.33 -14.12
C GLN A 285 -0.34 6.09 -13.04
N PRO A 286 0.06 7.34 -12.73
CA PRO A 286 -0.71 8.21 -11.83
C PRO A 286 -2.18 8.33 -12.27
N GLY A 287 -3.09 8.05 -11.34
CA GLY A 287 -4.54 8.09 -11.57
C GLY A 287 -5.19 6.74 -11.90
N GLU A 288 -4.44 5.70 -12.29
CA GLU A 288 -5.04 4.43 -12.73
C GLU A 288 -5.47 3.51 -11.58
N ALA A 289 -4.75 3.51 -10.46
CA ALA A 289 -4.95 2.55 -9.38
C ALA A 289 -4.94 3.20 -7.98
N PHE A 290 -6.02 3.00 -7.25
CA PHE A 290 -6.10 3.21 -5.81
C PHE A 290 -5.44 2.02 -5.10
N MET A 291 -4.45 2.25 -4.24
CA MET A 291 -3.60 1.15 -3.76
C MET A 291 -3.60 1.01 -2.24
N VAL A 292 -3.73 -0.23 -1.76
CA VAL A 292 -3.43 -0.64 -0.39
C VAL A 292 -2.15 -1.43 -0.39
N ARG A 293 -1.28 -1.12 0.58
CA ARG A 293 -0.11 -1.94 0.87
C ARG A 293 -0.07 -2.30 2.34
N ASN A 294 -0.04 -3.59 2.65
CA ASN A 294 0.02 -4.14 4.00
C ASN A 294 0.83 -5.45 4.03
N ILE A 295 1.10 -5.99 5.22
CA ILE A 295 1.79 -7.28 5.36
C ILE A 295 1.02 -8.39 4.64
N ALA A 296 1.71 -9.07 3.73
CA ALA A 296 1.21 -10.22 2.97
C ALA A 296 -0.05 -9.96 2.12
N ASN A 297 -0.29 -8.70 1.70
CA ASN A 297 -1.40 -8.32 0.80
C ASN A 297 -2.76 -8.88 1.24
N LEU A 298 -2.96 -9.01 2.55
CA LEU A 298 -4.13 -9.67 3.12
C LEU A 298 -5.32 -8.73 3.10
N VAL A 299 -6.46 -9.27 2.69
CA VAL A 299 -7.76 -8.64 2.89
C VAL A 299 -8.49 -9.42 3.97
N PRO A 300 -8.76 -8.84 5.16
CA PRO A 300 -9.59 -9.47 6.17
C PRO A 300 -11.06 -9.52 5.73
N ALA A 301 -11.83 -10.42 6.33
CA ALA A 301 -13.29 -10.38 6.22
C ALA A 301 -13.87 -9.10 6.87
N PHE A 302 -15.07 -8.73 6.46
CA PHE A 302 -15.80 -7.56 6.96
C PHE A 302 -15.84 -7.55 8.50
N ASN A 303 -15.18 -6.57 9.11
CA ASN A 303 -15.23 -6.34 10.55
C ASN A 303 -14.87 -4.87 10.86
N GLN A 304 -15.89 -4.06 11.16
CA GLN A 304 -15.74 -2.63 11.47
C GLN A 304 -14.95 -2.35 12.75
N LEU A 305 -14.98 -3.26 13.73
CA LEU A 305 -14.28 -3.04 14.99
C LEU A 305 -12.77 -3.21 14.85
N ARG A 306 -12.33 -4.22 14.09
CA ARG A 306 -10.92 -4.64 14.05
C ARG A 306 -10.16 -4.12 12.83
N TYR A 307 -10.79 -4.09 11.66
CA TYR A 307 -10.11 -3.91 10.37
C TYR A 307 -10.51 -2.63 9.65
N SER A 308 -10.70 -1.54 10.39
CA SER A 308 -11.25 -0.31 9.83
C SER A 308 -10.40 0.34 8.75
N GLY A 309 -9.07 0.24 8.80
CA GLY A 309 -8.21 0.79 7.73
C GLY A 309 -8.39 0.11 6.36
N VAL A 310 -8.48 -1.23 6.33
CA VAL A 310 -8.74 -1.95 5.08
C VAL A 310 -10.19 -1.75 4.65
N GLY A 311 -11.14 -1.87 5.57
CA GLY A 311 -12.56 -1.63 5.27
C GLY A 311 -12.82 -0.22 4.71
N ALA A 312 -12.19 0.81 5.26
CA ALA A 312 -12.33 2.19 4.80
C ALA A 312 -11.79 2.36 3.37
N THR A 313 -10.70 1.66 3.05
CA THR A 313 -10.17 1.69 1.69
C THR A 313 -11.13 1.03 0.71
N ILE A 314 -11.65 -0.16 1.03
CA ILE A 314 -12.57 -0.88 0.14
C ILE A 314 -13.84 -0.04 -0.04
N GLU A 315 -14.41 0.46 1.06
CA GLU A 315 -15.58 1.34 1.02
C GLU A 315 -15.35 2.57 0.15
N TYR A 316 -14.27 3.32 0.38
CA TYR A 316 -14.00 4.52 -0.40
C TYR A 316 -13.78 4.21 -1.89
N ALA A 317 -13.01 3.17 -2.21
CA ALA A 317 -12.75 2.80 -3.59
C ALA A 317 -14.02 2.32 -4.32
N VAL A 318 -14.87 1.55 -3.65
CA VAL A 318 -16.03 0.89 -4.26
C VAL A 318 -17.27 1.78 -4.26
N ALA A 319 -17.54 2.48 -3.16
CA ALA A 319 -18.74 3.29 -2.98
C ALA A 319 -18.54 4.77 -3.33
N THR A 320 -17.30 5.29 -3.31
CA THR A 320 -17.03 6.71 -3.66
C THR A 320 -16.33 6.85 -5.01
N LEU A 321 -15.27 6.08 -5.26
CA LEU A 321 -14.51 6.15 -6.53
C LEU A 321 -15.07 5.23 -7.62
N GLU A 322 -15.99 4.34 -7.24
CA GLU A 322 -16.68 3.42 -8.13
C GLU A 322 -15.76 2.55 -9.01
N VAL A 323 -14.64 2.08 -8.44
CA VAL A 323 -13.68 1.23 -9.17
C VAL A 323 -14.36 0.00 -9.79
N GLU A 324 -13.89 -0.38 -10.97
CA GLU A 324 -14.45 -1.48 -11.76
C GLU A 324 -13.70 -2.80 -11.51
N ASN A 325 -12.51 -2.73 -10.90
CA ASN A 325 -11.63 -3.88 -10.74
C ASN A 325 -10.99 -3.88 -9.36
N ILE A 326 -11.06 -5.00 -8.63
CA ILE A 326 -10.25 -5.22 -7.43
C ILE A 326 -9.20 -6.30 -7.74
N LEU A 327 -7.93 -5.96 -7.61
CA LEU A 327 -6.80 -6.85 -7.86
C LEU A 327 -6.03 -7.10 -6.55
N VAL A 328 -5.95 -8.36 -6.11
CA VAL A 328 -5.12 -8.78 -4.97
C VAL A 328 -3.87 -9.47 -5.48
N ILE A 329 -2.69 -8.91 -5.22
CA ILE A 329 -1.41 -9.37 -5.76
C ILE A 329 -0.57 -10.02 -4.65
N GLY A 330 -0.47 -11.35 -4.70
CA GLY A 330 0.52 -12.13 -3.96
C GLY A 330 1.88 -12.11 -4.65
N HIS A 331 2.92 -12.56 -3.95
CA HIS A 331 4.26 -12.62 -4.53
C HIS A 331 5.12 -13.75 -3.94
N SER A 332 6.18 -14.12 -4.66
CA SER A 332 7.17 -15.11 -4.22
C SER A 332 7.95 -14.65 -2.99
N ARG A 333 8.39 -15.62 -2.16
CA ARG A 333 9.24 -15.40 -0.98
C ARG A 333 8.67 -14.32 -0.03
N CYS A 334 7.36 -14.35 0.21
CA CYS A 334 6.68 -13.37 1.05
C CYS A 334 6.98 -13.60 2.55
N GLY A 335 7.55 -12.59 3.20
CA GLY A 335 7.89 -12.65 4.62
C GLY A 335 6.70 -12.89 5.56
N GLY A 336 5.57 -12.23 5.29
CA GLY A 336 4.35 -12.41 6.08
C GLY A 336 3.71 -13.79 5.91
N ILE A 337 3.71 -14.35 4.69
CA ILE A 337 3.21 -15.72 4.46
C ILE A 337 4.17 -16.76 5.05
N LYS A 338 5.50 -16.54 4.96
CA LYS A 338 6.47 -17.35 5.69
C LYS A 338 6.16 -17.36 7.17
N ARG A 339 5.91 -16.18 7.77
CA ARG A 339 5.56 -16.08 9.19
C ARG A 339 4.27 -16.84 9.50
N LEU A 340 3.20 -16.68 8.71
CA LEU A 340 1.96 -17.46 8.83
C LEU A 340 2.22 -18.97 8.87
N MET A 341 2.99 -19.49 7.90
CA MET A 341 3.26 -20.92 7.80
C MET A 341 4.08 -21.45 8.97
N THR A 342 4.99 -20.63 9.50
CA THR A 342 5.79 -20.95 10.70
C THR A 342 5.13 -20.58 12.02
N HIS A 343 3.95 -19.94 12.00
CA HIS A 343 3.26 -19.52 13.22
C HIS A 343 2.94 -20.76 14.08
N PRO A 344 3.25 -20.75 15.39
CA PRO A 344 2.98 -21.86 16.29
C PRO A 344 1.50 -22.27 16.32
N GLU A 345 1.22 -23.58 16.41
CA GLU A 345 -0.16 -24.09 16.49
C GLU A 345 -0.75 -23.98 17.90
N ASP A 346 0.09 -23.82 18.93
CA ASP A 346 -0.31 -23.66 20.33
C ASP A 346 -0.87 -22.26 20.66
N GLY A 347 -0.91 -21.38 19.66
CA GLY A 347 -1.41 -20.01 19.79
C GLY A 347 -0.42 -19.04 20.41
N SER A 348 0.80 -19.47 20.74
CA SER A 348 1.85 -18.57 21.24
C SER A 348 2.21 -17.51 20.20
N THR A 349 2.34 -16.28 20.67
CA THR A 349 2.73 -15.12 19.86
C THR A 349 4.12 -14.67 20.29
N ALA A 350 5.03 -14.54 19.34
CA ALA A 350 6.34 -13.95 19.54
C ALA A 350 6.37 -12.45 19.18
N ASN A 351 5.35 -11.99 18.45
CA ASN A 351 5.18 -10.63 17.97
C ASN A 351 3.84 -10.06 18.46
N ASP A 352 3.78 -8.76 18.69
CA ASP A 352 2.60 -8.04 19.19
C ASP A 352 1.51 -7.92 18.12
N PHE A 353 1.88 -7.64 16.87
CA PHE A 353 0.93 -7.35 15.79
C PHE A 353 1.05 -8.27 14.59
N VAL A 354 2.27 -8.62 14.16
CA VAL A 354 2.51 -9.44 12.97
C VAL A 354 1.82 -10.79 13.12
N ASP A 355 1.94 -11.42 14.28
CA ASP A 355 1.31 -12.72 14.55
C ASP A 355 -0.21 -12.62 14.54
N ASP A 356 -0.75 -11.56 15.12
CA ASP A 356 -2.19 -11.32 15.10
C ASP A 356 -2.72 -11.03 13.69
N TRP A 357 -2.01 -10.23 12.90
CA TRP A 357 -2.38 -9.85 11.56
C TRP A 357 -2.37 -11.04 10.60
N VAL A 358 -1.29 -11.83 10.58
CA VAL A 358 -1.18 -12.95 9.64
C VAL A 358 -2.21 -14.04 9.92
N LYS A 359 -2.84 -14.07 11.11
CA LYS A 359 -3.92 -15.02 11.43
C LYS A 359 -5.13 -14.90 10.50
N ILE A 360 -5.32 -13.77 9.81
CA ILE A 360 -6.28 -13.66 8.71
C ILE A 360 -6.09 -14.81 7.70
N GLY A 361 -4.85 -15.22 7.46
CA GLY A 361 -4.46 -16.29 6.53
C GLY A 361 -4.58 -17.73 7.07
N LEU A 362 -5.02 -17.95 8.31
CA LEU A 362 -5.11 -19.32 8.88
C LEU A 362 -5.93 -20.30 8.03
N PRO A 363 -7.07 -19.92 7.42
CA PRO A 363 -7.79 -20.82 6.51
C PRO A 363 -6.94 -21.27 5.31
N ALA A 364 -6.14 -20.37 4.74
CA ALA A 364 -5.22 -20.70 3.64
C ALA A 364 -4.10 -21.63 4.09
N LYS A 365 -3.52 -21.39 5.27
CA LYS A 365 -2.53 -22.29 5.90
C LYS A 365 -3.12 -23.69 6.13
N ALA A 366 -4.33 -23.76 6.69
CA ALA A 366 -4.99 -25.04 6.98
C ALA A 366 -5.23 -25.87 5.71
N LYS A 367 -5.74 -25.23 4.64
CA LYS A 367 -5.91 -25.89 3.35
C LYS A 367 -4.59 -26.38 2.76
N VAL A 368 -3.56 -25.55 2.75
CA VAL A 368 -2.24 -25.94 2.23
C VAL A 368 -1.62 -27.07 3.03
N LYS A 369 -1.74 -27.08 4.37
CA LYS A 369 -1.27 -28.19 5.20
C LYS A 369 -2.03 -29.49 4.92
N ALA A 370 -3.34 -29.40 4.66
CA ALA A 370 -4.15 -30.57 4.35
C ALA A 370 -3.83 -31.16 2.96
N GLU A 371 -3.60 -30.32 1.95
CA GLU A 371 -3.37 -30.76 0.56
C GLU A 371 -1.88 -31.02 0.23
N PHE A 372 -0.97 -30.31 0.90
CA PHE A 372 0.46 -30.26 0.57
C PHE A 372 1.38 -30.42 1.79
N GLY A 373 0.88 -30.97 2.90
CA GLY A 373 1.62 -31.11 4.16
C GLY A 373 2.92 -31.93 4.06
N ASP A 374 3.01 -32.84 3.09
CA ASP A 374 4.18 -33.67 2.84
C ASP A 374 5.29 -32.95 2.04
N LEU A 375 5.00 -31.79 1.44
CA LEU A 375 5.99 -31.03 0.69
C LEU A 375 6.97 -30.31 1.63
N PRO A 376 8.20 -29.98 1.18
CA PRO A 376 9.09 -29.10 1.92
C PRO A 376 8.43 -27.76 2.28
N LEU A 377 8.78 -27.19 3.43
CA LEU A 377 8.17 -25.95 3.92
C LEU A 377 8.22 -24.80 2.91
N CYS A 378 9.30 -24.67 2.12
CA CYS A 378 9.40 -23.64 1.09
C CYS A 378 8.33 -23.78 0.00
N GLU A 379 8.01 -25.01 -0.41
CA GLU A 379 6.94 -25.29 -1.38
C GLU A 379 5.57 -25.05 -0.75
N GLN A 380 5.37 -25.41 0.52
CA GLN A 380 4.14 -25.08 1.23
C GLN A 380 3.92 -23.56 1.31
N ILE A 381 4.97 -22.78 1.61
CA ILE A 381 4.93 -21.32 1.58
C ILE A 381 4.52 -20.82 0.19
N HIS A 382 5.16 -21.32 -0.88
CA HIS A 382 4.82 -20.94 -2.25
C HIS A 382 3.35 -21.20 -2.60
N LYS A 383 2.79 -22.35 -2.16
CA LYS A 383 1.36 -22.66 -2.32
C LYS A 383 0.50 -21.71 -1.50
N CYS A 384 0.89 -21.43 -0.26
CA CYS A 384 0.16 -20.55 0.65
C CYS A 384 0.14 -19.10 0.18
N GLU A 385 1.18 -18.62 -0.52
CA GLU A 385 1.18 -17.27 -1.09
C GLU A 385 0.03 -17.07 -2.09
N LYS A 386 -0.27 -18.08 -2.91
CA LYS A 386 -1.40 -18.04 -3.86
C LYS A 386 -2.74 -18.30 -3.16
N GLU A 387 -2.77 -19.22 -2.20
CA GLU A 387 -4.01 -19.51 -1.47
C GLU A 387 -4.44 -18.35 -0.56
N ALA A 388 -3.51 -17.56 -0.03
CA ALA A 388 -3.80 -16.34 0.71
C ALA A 388 -4.43 -15.25 -0.18
N VAL A 389 -4.06 -15.19 -1.47
CA VAL A 389 -4.75 -14.35 -2.46
C VAL A 389 -6.18 -14.83 -2.64
N ASN A 390 -6.40 -16.13 -2.84
CA ASN A 390 -7.75 -16.70 -2.97
C ASN A 390 -8.61 -16.42 -1.74
N LEU A 391 -8.06 -16.59 -0.54
CA LEU A 391 -8.75 -16.27 0.71
C LEU A 391 -9.10 -14.78 0.79
N SER A 392 -8.21 -13.90 0.36
CA SER A 392 -8.48 -12.45 0.34
C SER A 392 -9.60 -12.10 -0.65
N LEU A 393 -9.68 -12.79 -1.80
CA LEU A 393 -10.79 -12.66 -2.76
C LEU A 393 -12.13 -13.19 -2.19
N ILE A 394 -12.08 -14.24 -1.36
CA ILE A 394 -13.25 -14.73 -0.62
C ILE A 394 -13.67 -13.69 0.43
N ASN A 395 -12.72 -13.13 1.17
CA ASN A 395 -12.99 -12.12 2.19
C ASN A 395 -13.56 -10.83 1.59
N LEU A 396 -13.12 -10.41 0.41
CA LEU A 396 -13.72 -9.29 -0.32
C LEU A 396 -15.22 -9.47 -0.56
N GLN A 397 -15.66 -10.71 -0.80
CA GLN A 397 -17.08 -11.03 -0.96
C GLN A 397 -17.87 -11.00 0.35
N THR A 398 -17.25 -10.75 1.50
CA THR A 398 -17.99 -10.51 2.77
C THR A 398 -18.42 -9.06 2.94
N TYR A 399 -17.96 -8.16 2.07
CA TYR A 399 -18.33 -6.75 2.07
C TYR A 399 -19.61 -6.52 1.23
N PRO A 400 -20.71 -6.02 1.82
CA PRO A 400 -22.00 -5.94 1.13
C PRO A 400 -21.97 -5.16 -0.19
N TYR A 401 -21.32 -3.99 -0.22
CA TYR A 401 -21.19 -3.16 -1.42
C TYR A 401 -20.29 -3.77 -2.51
N VAL A 402 -19.39 -4.70 -2.14
CA VAL A 402 -18.63 -5.48 -3.12
C VAL A 402 -19.55 -6.54 -3.74
N GLN A 403 -20.32 -7.27 -2.92
CA GLN A 403 -21.27 -8.26 -3.41
C GLN A 403 -22.33 -7.64 -4.34
N GLU A 404 -22.88 -6.50 -3.97
CA GLU A 404 -23.89 -5.78 -4.75
C GLU A 404 -23.36 -5.45 -6.15
N ARG A 405 -22.21 -4.79 -6.24
CA ARG A 405 -21.60 -4.46 -7.54
C ARG A 405 -21.14 -5.68 -8.32
N MET A 406 -20.77 -6.77 -7.66
CA MET A 406 -20.48 -8.04 -8.34
C MET A 406 -21.74 -8.64 -8.96
N ALA A 407 -22.88 -8.59 -8.27
CA ALA A 407 -24.15 -9.07 -8.76
C ALA A 407 -24.65 -8.28 -9.98
N GLU A 408 -24.32 -6.98 -10.02
CA GLU A 408 -24.60 -6.08 -11.15
C GLU A 408 -23.63 -6.26 -12.33
N GLY A 409 -22.53 -7.00 -12.15
CA GLY A 409 -21.44 -7.08 -13.13
C GLY A 409 -20.62 -5.79 -13.25
N ALA A 410 -20.75 -4.86 -12.30
CA ALA A 410 -20.08 -3.56 -12.27
C ALA A 410 -18.68 -3.62 -11.63
N ILE A 411 -18.29 -4.74 -11.02
CA ILE A 411 -16.95 -4.93 -10.46
C ILE A 411 -16.46 -6.37 -10.67
N ALA A 412 -15.17 -6.51 -11.00
CA ALA A 412 -14.50 -7.80 -11.14
C ALA A 412 -13.42 -8.00 -10.08
N LEU A 413 -13.38 -9.18 -9.47
CA LEU A 413 -12.37 -9.57 -8.48
C LEU A 413 -11.29 -10.45 -9.12
N ARG A 414 -10.03 -10.03 -9.04
CA ARG A 414 -8.88 -10.72 -9.65
C ARG A 414 -7.77 -11.00 -8.66
N GLY A 415 -7.19 -12.19 -8.78
CA GLY A 415 -5.98 -12.58 -8.10
C GLY A 415 -4.77 -12.47 -9.02
N GLY A 416 -3.69 -11.92 -8.51
CA GLY A 416 -2.39 -11.85 -9.16
C GLY A 416 -1.32 -12.56 -8.33
N TYR A 417 -0.31 -13.10 -9.00
CA TYR A 417 0.88 -13.63 -8.34
C TYR A 417 2.15 -13.25 -9.11
N PHE A 418 3.00 -12.44 -8.49
CA PHE A 418 4.30 -12.06 -9.05
C PHE A 418 5.42 -12.92 -8.47
N ASP A 419 6.02 -13.77 -9.30
CA ASP A 419 7.25 -14.47 -8.96
C ASP A 419 8.43 -13.62 -9.41
N PHE A 420 9.01 -12.84 -8.50
CA PHE A 420 10.19 -12.01 -8.80
C PHE A 420 11.48 -12.82 -8.91
N VAL A 421 11.48 -14.10 -8.52
CA VAL A 421 12.63 -14.99 -8.72
C VAL A 421 12.69 -15.43 -10.18
N LYS A 422 11.52 -15.76 -10.76
CA LYS A 422 11.39 -16.20 -12.15
C LYS A 422 11.07 -15.08 -13.13
N GLY A 423 10.69 -13.90 -12.62
CA GLY A 423 10.23 -12.78 -13.44
C GLY A 423 8.95 -13.09 -14.21
N CYS A 424 7.97 -13.76 -13.57
CA CYS A 424 6.69 -14.10 -14.19
C CYS A 424 5.49 -13.64 -13.35
N PHE A 425 4.39 -13.34 -14.02
CA PHE A 425 3.14 -12.90 -13.41
C PHE A 425 2.00 -13.84 -13.82
N GLN A 426 1.22 -14.28 -12.84
CA GLN A 426 0.01 -15.07 -13.05
C GLN A 426 -1.19 -14.20 -12.69
N LEU A 427 -2.26 -14.29 -13.47
CA LEU A 427 -3.50 -13.54 -13.25
C LEU A 427 -4.68 -14.49 -13.38
N TRP A 428 -5.64 -14.39 -12.46
CA TRP A 428 -6.90 -15.13 -12.50
C TRP A 428 -8.05 -14.28 -11.98
N GLU A 429 -9.28 -14.71 -12.26
CA GLU A 429 -10.50 -13.98 -11.93
C GLU A 429 -11.48 -14.89 -11.19
N VAL A 430 -12.18 -14.32 -10.20
CA VAL A 430 -13.29 -14.99 -9.53
C VAL A 430 -14.50 -14.97 -10.47
N LYS A 431 -14.95 -16.15 -10.90
CA LYS A 431 -16.20 -16.27 -11.68
C LYS A 431 -17.39 -16.34 -10.73
N SER A 432 -18.21 -15.30 -10.73
CA SER A 432 -19.54 -15.31 -10.11
C SER A 432 -20.44 -16.25 -10.92
N THR A 433 -20.75 -17.43 -10.40
CA THR A 433 -21.90 -18.23 -10.87
C THR A 433 -22.93 -18.28 -9.76
N VAL A 434 -23.92 -17.39 -9.79
CA VAL A 434 -25.11 -17.51 -8.97
C VAL A 434 -26.10 -18.40 -9.71
N THR A 435 -26.26 -19.64 -9.25
CA THR A 435 -27.35 -20.51 -9.74
C THR A 435 -28.67 -19.99 -9.18
N PRO A 436 -29.68 -19.64 -10.02
CA PRO A 436 -30.98 -19.23 -9.51
C PRO A 436 -31.61 -20.37 -8.68
N PRO A 437 -32.42 -20.04 -7.66
CA PRO A 437 -33.04 -21.04 -6.80
C PRO A 437 -33.93 -21.98 -7.62
N ILE A 438 -33.78 -23.30 -7.38
CA ILE A 438 -34.67 -24.30 -7.95
C ILE A 438 -36.01 -24.19 -7.19
N SER A 439 -37.01 -23.61 -7.82
CA SER A 439 -38.38 -23.55 -7.30
C SER A 439 -39.19 -24.75 -7.81
N THR A 440 -39.54 -25.66 -6.90
CA THR A 440 -40.56 -26.68 -7.15
C THR A 440 -41.90 -26.18 -6.64
N CYS A 441 -42.78 -25.72 -7.54
CA CYS A 441 -44.20 -25.63 -7.21
C CYS A 441 -44.80 -27.04 -7.29
N CYS A 442 -45.19 -27.61 -6.13
CA CYS A 442 -46.09 -28.75 -6.13
C CYS A 442 -47.42 -28.31 -6.77
N LYS A 443 -47.85 -29.02 -7.81
CA LYS A 443 -49.18 -28.86 -8.42
C LYS A 443 -50.25 -29.50 -7.54
#